data_AF-T2JSM8-F1
#
_entry.id   AF-T2JSM8-F1
#
_cell.length_a   1.000
_cell.length_b   1.000
_cell.length_c   1.000
_cell.angle_alpha   90.00
_cell.angle_beta   90.00
_cell.angle_gamma   90.00
#
_symmetry.space_group_name_H-M   'P 1'
#
loop_
_entity.id
_entity.type
_entity.pdbx_description
1 polymer ?
#
loop_
_entity_poly.entity_id
_entity_poly.type
_entity_poly.pdbx_seq_one_letter_code
_entity_poly.pdbx_strand_id
1 'polypeptide(L)'
;MRTQWVAKRRGQSNVSQMHYARQGLITEEMDYVAKREGLPPELIREEVARGRMIIPANINHPNLEPMCIGIASKCKVNANIGASPNSSDLDEEVAKLNLAVKYGADTVMDLSTGGGDLDTIRSAIIKASSVPIGTVPIYQAMESVHGNMDKLCADDFLHIIEKHAQQGVTI
;
A
#
# COMPACT_ATOMS: atom_id res chain seq x y z
N MET A 1 14.34 -4.46 5.41
CA MET A 1 14.49 -3.48 6.52
C MET A 1 13.34 -3.61 7.53
N ARG A 2 12.08 -3.50 7.09
CA ARG A 2 10.91 -3.47 7.99
C ARG A 2 10.59 -4.77 8.72
N THR A 3 11.10 -5.92 8.26
CA THR A 3 10.86 -7.23 8.88
C THR A 3 11.13 -7.24 10.39
N GLN A 4 12.24 -6.62 10.83
CA GLN A 4 12.59 -6.54 12.26
C GLN A 4 11.68 -5.57 13.03
N TRP A 5 11.24 -4.48 12.40
CA TRP A 5 10.36 -3.49 13.03
C TRP A 5 8.97 -4.07 13.26
N VAL A 6 8.43 -4.75 12.23
CA VAL A 6 7.13 -5.44 12.29
C VAL A 6 7.15 -6.57 13.32
N ALA A 7 8.25 -7.32 13.41
CA ALA A 7 8.37 -8.44 14.36
C ALA A 7 8.14 -8.01 15.82
N LYS A 8 8.60 -6.81 16.22
CA LYS A 8 8.40 -6.26 17.58
C LYS A 8 6.94 -5.98 17.93
N ARG A 9 6.09 -5.78 16.92
CA ARG A 9 4.69 -5.38 17.06
C ARG A 9 3.70 -6.52 16.81
N ARG A 10 4.21 -7.71 16.46
CA ARG A 10 3.38 -8.87 16.13
C ARG A 10 2.55 -9.31 17.34
N GLY A 11 1.29 -9.68 17.09
CA GLY A 11 0.36 -10.14 18.13
C GLY A 11 -0.40 -9.02 18.85
N GLN A 12 -0.15 -7.75 18.52
CA GLN A 12 -0.98 -6.64 19.01
C GLN A 12 -2.30 -6.57 18.23
N SER A 13 -3.36 -6.12 18.89
CA SER A 13 -4.70 -6.01 18.30
C SER A 13 -4.83 -4.89 17.27
N ASN A 14 -4.03 -3.83 17.39
CA ASN A 14 -3.97 -2.74 16.43
C ASN A 14 -2.51 -2.36 16.18
N VAL A 15 -2.09 -2.49 14.93
CA VAL A 15 -0.71 -2.24 14.49
C VAL A 15 -0.60 -1.04 13.55
N SER A 16 -1.62 -0.18 13.51
CA SER A 16 -1.63 1.02 12.67
C SER A 16 -0.70 2.10 13.21
N GLN A 17 -0.14 2.90 12.31
CA GLN A 17 0.71 4.03 12.67
C GLN A 17 -0.06 5.08 13.49
N MET A 18 -1.34 5.30 13.19
CA MET A 18 -2.22 6.19 13.97
C MET A 18 -2.42 5.70 15.42
N HIS A 19 -2.52 4.39 15.64
CA HIS A 19 -2.64 3.83 16.98
C HIS A 19 -1.40 4.15 17.83
N TYR A 20 -0.20 3.88 17.30
CA TYR A 20 1.05 4.20 17.98
C TYR A 20 1.23 5.70 18.20
N ALA A 21 0.91 6.51 17.19
CA ALA A 21 1.01 7.97 17.29
C ALA A 21 0.18 8.53 18.45
N ARG A 22 -1.07 8.05 18.62
CA ARG A 22 -1.99 8.46 19.69
C ARG A 22 -1.54 8.00 21.08
N GLN A 23 -0.70 6.98 21.17
CA GLN A 23 -0.04 6.55 22.41
C GLN A 23 1.22 7.36 22.73
N GLY A 24 1.58 8.36 21.90
CA GLY A 24 2.81 9.12 22.07
C GLY A 24 4.06 8.38 21.60
N LEU A 25 3.90 7.27 20.88
CA LEU A 25 5.03 6.47 20.39
C LEU A 25 5.47 6.95 19.01
N ILE A 26 6.78 7.14 18.85
CA ILE A 26 7.43 7.34 17.55
C ILE A 26 7.92 5.98 17.08
N THR A 27 7.32 5.47 16.00
CA THR A 27 7.71 4.20 15.39
C THR A 27 8.96 4.35 14.51
N GLU A 28 9.59 3.24 14.13
CA GLU A 28 10.67 3.26 13.15
C GLU A 28 10.22 3.83 11.80
N GLU A 29 8.97 3.61 11.40
CA GLU A 29 8.41 4.24 10.19
C GLU A 29 8.30 5.77 10.32
N MET A 30 7.87 6.30 11.46
CA MET A 30 7.80 7.75 11.68
C MET A 30 9.19 8.40 11.66
N ASP A 31 10.16 7.78 12.33
CA ASP A 31 11.55 8.27 12.33
C ASP A 31 12.19 8.21 10.93
N TYR A 32 11.94 7.15 10.17
CA TYR A 32 12.40 7.03 8.79
C TYR A 32 11.84 8.15 7.91
N VAL A 33 10.53 8.40 7.99
CA VAL A 33 9.87 9.44 7.21
C VAL A 33 10.31 10.84 7.63
N ALA A 34 10.48 11.08 8.93
CA ALA A 34 10.99 12.35 9.46
C ALA A 34 12.34 12.72 8.82
N LYS A 35 13.26 11.75 8.76
CA LYS A 35 14.56 11.92 8.10
C LYS A 35 14.42 12.17 6.59
N ARG A 36 13.54 11.43 5.92
CA ARG A 36 13.29 11.56 4.47
C ARG A 36 12.71 12.93 4.09
N GLU A 37 11.81 13.47 4.92
CA GLU A 37 11.17 14.76 4.69
C GLU A 37 11.99 15.95 5.20
N GLY A 38 12.98 15.72 6.07
CA GLY A 38 13.69 16.80 6.76
C GLY A 38 12.83 17.48 7.82
N LEU A 39 11.96 16.72 8.49
CA LEU A 39 11.02 17.19 9.50
C LEU A 39 11.33 16.58 10.88
N PRO A 40 10.91 17.23 11.98
CA PRO A 40 11.02 16.62 13.31
C PRO A 40 10.16 15.35 13.42
N PRO A 41 10.67 14.25 14.02
CA PRO A 41 9.88 13.04 14.26
C PRO A 41 8.60 13.29 15.06
N GLU A 42 8.65 14.22 16.00
CA GLU A 42 7.49 14.59 16.82
C GLU A 42 6.38 15.25 15.98
N LEU A 43 6.73 16.06 14.98
CA LEU A 43 5.76 16.63 14.05
C LEU A 43 5.07 15.54 13.23
N ILE A 44 5.83 14.54 12.74
CA ILE A 44 5.26 13.38 12.04
C ILE A 44 4.27 12.64 12.94
N ARG A 45 4.67 12.35 14.18
CA ARG A 45 3.81 11.67 15.17
C ARG A 45 2.53 12.46 15.44
N GLU A 46 2.62 13.76 15.68
CA GLU A 46 1.47 14.63 15.95
C GLU A 46 0.50 14.69 14.76
N GLU A 47 1.01 14.86 13.54
CA GLU A 47 0.21 14.88 12.31
C GLU A 47 -0.51 13.55 12.07
N VAL A 48 0.17 12.43 12.33
CA VAL A 48 -0.42 11.09 12.23
C VAL A 48 -1.47 10.86 13.32
N ALA A 49 -1.20 11.27 14.56
CA ALA A 49 -2.14 11.11 15.67
C ALA A 49 -3.46 11.86 15.45
N ARG A 50 -3.37 13.07 14.88
CA ARG A 50 -4.52 13.95 14.58
C ARG A 50 -5.18 13.68 13.22
N GLY A 51 -4.68 12.70 12.47
CA GLY A 51 -5.28 12.26 11.20
C GLY A 51 -5.06 13.22 10.02
N ARG A 52 -4.06 14.09 10.08
CA ARG A 52 -3.68 15.03 9.00
C ARG A 52 -2.51 14.54 8.16
N MET A 53 -1.92 13.41 8.57
CA MET A 53 -0.89 12.68 7.84
C MET A 53 -1.12 11.19 7.99
N ILE A 54 -0.82 10.42 6.96
CA ILE A 54 -0.80 8.96 7.01
C ILE A 54 0.57 8.43 6.61
N ILE A 55 0.89 7.23 7.08
CA ILE A 55 2.03 6.43 6.63
C ILE A 55 1.47 5.07 6.18
N PRO A 56 1.19 4.89 4.87
CA PRO A 56 0.62 3.66 4.33
C PRO A 56 1.67 2.53 4.39
N ALA A 57 1.58 1.70 5.42
CA ALA A 57 2.68 0.79 5.78
C ALA A 57 2.16 -0.55 6.30
N ASN A 58 1.41 -1.28 5.47
CA ASN A 58 0.94 -2.64 5.78
C ASN A 58 2.11 -3.51 6.27
N ILE A 59 1.88 -4.27 7.33
CA ILE A 59 2.86 -5.16 7.97
C ILE A 59 3.36 -6.27 7.02
N ASN A 60 2.55 -6.64 6.02
CA ASN A 60 2.88 -7.68 5.04
C ASN A 60 3.67 -7.15 3.84
N HIS A 61 4.03 -5.85 3.81
CA HIS A 61 4.90 -5.25 2.78
C HIS A 61 6.29 -4.91 3.35
N PRO A 62 7.18 -5.91 3.53
CA PRO A 62 8.45 -5.73 4.24
C PRO A 62 9.53 -4.96 3.46
N ASN A 63 9.38 -4.88 2.13
CA ASN A 63 10.29 -4.20 1.21
C ASN A 63 10.01 -2.69 1.10
N LEU A 64 8.88 -2.24 1.63
CA LEU A 64 8.50 -0.83 1.64
C LEU A 64 9.58 0.04 2.32
N GLU A 65 9.95 1.11 1.64
CA GLU A 65 10.64 2.27 2.19
C GLU A 65 9.57 3.30 2.61
N PRO A 66 9.34 3.50 3.92
CA PRO A 66 8.23 4.32 4.39
C PRO A 66 8.23 5.75 3.81
N MET A 67 7.04 6.26 3.57
CA MET A 67 6.76 7.63 3.16
C MET A 67 5.50 8.11 3.89
N CYS A 68 5.30 9.42 4.01
CA CYS A 68 4.03 9.97 4.49
C CYS A 68 3.30 10.79 3.45
N ILE A 69 1.99 10.87 3.61
CA ILE A 69 1.09 11.71 2.84
C ILE A 69 0.40 12.64 3.83
N GLY A 70 0.61 13.95 3.71
CA GLY A 70 0.00 14.95 4.59
C GLY A 70 0.42 16.37 4.22
N ILE A 71 -0.32 17.36 4.72
CA ILE A 71 -0.13 18.79 4.35
C ILE A 71 1.25 19.32 4.79
N ALA A 72 1.80 18.80 5.89
CA ALA A 72 3.08 19.23 6.44
C ALA A 72 4.31 18.63 5.74
N SER A 73 4.13 17.64 4.85
CA SER A 73 5.22 17.00 4.10
C SER A 73 5.24 17.49 2.65
N LYS A 74 6.26 17.09 1.88
CA LYS A 74 6.29 17.39 0.44
C LYS A 74 5.06 16.81 -0.25
N CYS A 75 4.59 17.47 -1.32
CA CYS A 75 3.55 16.90 -2.18
C CYS A 75 4.02 15.55 -2.74
N LYS A 76 3.09 14.58 -2.83
CA LYS A 76 3.36 13.20 -3.26
C LYS A 76 2.64 12.90 -4.55
N VAL A 77 3.26 12.14 -5.44
CA VAL A 77 2.70 11.75 -6.74
C VAL A 77 2.44 10.25 -6.77
N ASN A 78 1.25 9.87 -7.23
CA ASN A 78 0.88 8.49 -7.49
C ASN A 78 0.95 8.18 -8.98
N ALA A 79 1.46 7.00 -9.34
CA ALA A 79 1.35 6.45 -10.69
C ALA A 79 0.38 5.27 -10.72
N ASN A 80 -0.47 5.21 -11.74
CA ASN A 80 -1.35 4.06 -11.96
C ASN A 80 -0.71 3.12 -12.99
N ILE A 81 -0.66 1.84 -12.64
CA ILE A 81 -0.32 0.73 -13.54
C ILE A 81 -1.48 -0.27 -13.52
N GLY A 82 -1.36 -1.37 -14.26
CA GLY A 82 -2.35 -2.43 -14.24
C GLY A 82 -2.47 -3.16 -15.57
N ALA A 83 -2.67 -4.47 -15.46
CA ALA A 83 -2.98 -5.34 -16.58
C ALA A 83 -4.46 -5.25 -16.98
N SER A 84 -4.72 -5.48 -18.26
CA SER A 84 -6.06 -5.48 -18.84
C SER A 84 -6.30 -6.79 -19.59
N PRO A 85 -7.56 -7.19 -19.82
CA PRO A 85 -7.88 -8.41 -20.57
C PRO A 85 -7.21 -8.50 -21.96
N ASN A 86 -6.85 -7.35 -22.55
CA ASN A 86 -6.33 -7.25 -23.90
C ASN A 86 -4.82 -6.96 -23.96
N SER A 87 -4.16 -6.70 -22.83
CA SER A 87 -2.78 -6.22 -22.81
C SER A 87 -2.16 -6.27 -21.41
N SER A 88 -0.86 -6.56 -21.41
CA SER A 88 0.07 -6.61 -20.28
C SER A 88 0.11 -7.94 -19.53
N ASP A 89 1.32 -8.44 -19.32
CA ASP A 89 1.62 -9.58 -18.48
C ASP A 89 2.34 -9.14 -17.19
N LEU A 90 2.68 -10.12 -16.34
CA LEU A 90 3.33 -9.87 -15.06
C LEU A 90 4.65 -9.09 -15.20
N ASP A 91 5.48 -9.42 -16.20
CA ASP A 91 6.80 -8.83 -16.36
C ASP A 91 6.69 -7.38 -16.85
N GLU A 92 5.72 -7.09 -17.73
CA GLU A 92 5.39 -5.74 -18.15
C GLU A 92 4.90 -4.86 -16.99
N GLU A 93 4.06 -5.38 -16.09
CA GLU A 93 3.59 -4.61 -14.93
C GLU A 93 4.71 -4.31 -13.93
N VAL A 94 5.61 -5.27 -13.68
CA VAL A 94 6.80 -5.02 -12.86
C VAL A 94 7.74 -4.02 -13.53
N ALA A 95 7.87 -4.05 -14.86
CA ALA A 95 8.64 -3.05 -15.59
C ALA A 95 8.04 -1.63 -15.49
N LYS A 96 6.71 -1.50 -15.59
CA LYS A 96 5.99 -0.23 -15.40
C LYS A 96 6.18 0.31 -13.98
N LEU A 97 6.06 -0.54 -12.96
CA LEU A 97 6.35 -0.19 -11.56
C LEU A 97 7.76 0.40 -11.43
N ASN A 98 8.78 -0.32 -11.91
CA ASN A 98 10.16 0.11 -11.80
C ASN A 98 10.41 1.44 -12.52
N LEU A 99 9.78 1.63 -13.68
CA LEU A 99 9.88 2.87 -14.45
C LEU A 99 9.22 4.04 -13.71
N ALA A 100 8.03 3.84 -13.14
CA ALA A 100 7.32 4.85 -12.38
C ALA A 100 8.12 5.31 -11.15
N VAL A 101 8.65 4.35 -10.37
CA VAL A 101 9.51 4.65 -9.22
C VAL A 101 10.79 5.36 -9.63
N LYS A 102 11.44 4.92 -10.73
CA LYS A 102 12.64 5.57 -11.28
C LYS A 102 12.41 7.05 -11.61
N TYR A 103 11.23 7.42 -12.09
CA TYR A 103 10.88 8.80 -12.42
C TYR A 103 10.19 9.57 -11.30
N GLY A 104 10.14 9.01 -10.09
CA GLY A 104 9.74 9.74 -8.88
C GLY A 104 8.27 9.57 -8.46
N ALA A 105 7.60 8.49 -8.87
CA ALA A 105 6.34 8.12 -8.24
C ALA A 105 6.58 7.77 -6.76
N ASP A 106 5.88 8.45 -5.86
CA ASP A 106 5.96 8.21 -4.41
C ASP A 106 5.09 7.02 -3.97
N THR A 107 4.02 6.74 -4.72
CA THR A 107 3.14 5.58 -4.56
C THR A 107 2.75 5.04 -5.94
N VAL A 108 2.34 3.78 -5.98
CA VAL A 108 1.80 3.17 -7.19
C VAL A 108 0.48 2.48 -6.86
N MET A 109 -0.51 2.58 -7.75
CA MET A 109 -1.72 1.77 -7.66
C MET A 109 -1.74 0.72 -8.77
N ASP A 110 -1.98 -0.53 -8.37
CA ASP A 110 -2.30 -1.62 -9.27
C ASP A 110 -3.81 -1.60 -9.54
N LEU A 111 -4.19 -1.17 -10.75
CA LEU A 111 -5.56 -1.08 -11.23
C LEU A 111 -5.89 -2.20 -12.22
N SER A 112 -5.24 -3.36 -12.09
CA SER A 112 -5.49 -4.49 -12.96
C SER A 112 -6.95 -4.93 -12.93
N THR A 113 -7.51 -5.19 -14.11
CA THR A 113 -8.93 -5.60 -14.32
C THR A 113 -9.08 -6.90 -15.10
N GLY A 114 -7.95 -7.52 -15.44
CA GLY A 114 -7.85 -8.79 -16.16
C GLY A 114 -6.46 -8.94 -16.77
N GLY A 115 -6.31 -9.84 -17.73
CA GLY A 115 -5.02 -10.09 -18.41
C GLY A 115 -4.19 -11.20 -17.78
N GLY A 116 -4.73 -11.92 -16.79
CA GLY A 116 -4.08 -13.05 -16.15
C GLY A 116 -4.60 -13.28 -14.73
N ASP A 117 -3.80 -13.96 -13.91
CA ASP A 117 -4.07 -14.10 -12.48
C ASP A 117 -3.68 -12.81 -11.74
N LEU A 118 -4.69 -12.03 -11.35
CA LEU A 118 -4.52 -10.77 -10.63
C LEU A 118 -3.77 -10.93 -9.30
N ASP A 119 -3.89 -12.08 -8.63
CA ASP A 119 -3.20 -12.30 -7.36
C ASP A 119 -1.71 -12.48 -7.58
N THR A 120 -1.35 -13.24 -8.61
CA THR A 120 0.04 -13.51 -8.97
C THR A 120 0.72 -12.23 -9.44
N ILE A 121 0.05 -11.44 -10.29
CA ILE A 121 0.53 -10.13 -10.75
C ILE A 121 0.75 -9.19 -9.56
N ARG A 122 -0.27 -9.00 -8.70
CA ARG A 122 -0.17 -8.11 -7.55
C ARG A 122 0.89 -8.55 -6.54
N SER A 123 1.04 -9.85 -6.30
CA SER A 123 2.08 -10.37 -5.42
C SER A 123 3.48 -10.08 -5.95
N ALA A 124 3.68 -10.16 -7.28
CA ALA A 124 4.93 -9.80 -7.91
C ALA A 124 5.23 -8.29 -7.80
N ILE A 125 4.22 -7.44 -8.06
CA ILE A 125 4.31 -5.98 -7.90
C ILE A 125 4.69 -5.62 -6.46
N ILE A 126 3.97 -6.13 -5.45
CA ILE A 126 4.25 -5.82 -4.03
C ILE A 126 5.65 -6.28 -3.64
N LYS A 127 6.07 -7.47 -4.09
CA LYS A 127 7.41 -8.00 -3.82
C LYS A 127 8.51 -7.14 -4.43
N ALA A 128 8.30 -6.62 -5.64
CA ALA A 128 9.24 -5.75 -6.34
C ALA A 128 9.23 -4.29 -5.83
N SER A 129 8.11 -3.83 -5.28
CA SER A 129 7.93 -2.42 -4.91
C SER A 129 8.61 -2.04 -3.60
N SER A 130 9.37 -0.94 -3.64
CA SER A 130 9.84 -0.19 -2.47
C SER A 130 8.88 0.93 -2.05
N VAL A 131 7.86 1.25 -2.84
CA VAL A 131 6.88 2.30 -2.55
C VAL A 131 5.52 1.71 -2.16
N PRO A 132 4.64 2.44 -1.45
CA PRO A 132 3.29 1.99 -1.14
C PRO A 132 2.54 1.55 -2.40
N ILE A 133 1.87 0.40 -2.31
CA ILE A 133 0.99 -0.15 -3.35
C ILE A 133 -0.45 0.01 -2.90
N GLY A 134 -1.26 0.70 -3.71
CA GLY A 134 -2.70 0.78 -3.55
C GLY A 134 -3.46 -0.09 -4.55
N THR A 135 -4.70 -0.42 -4.22
CA THR A 135 -5.61 -1.15 -5.13
C THR A 135 -7.02 -0.58 -5.07
N VAL A 136 -7.88 -1.08 -5.95
CA VAL A 136 -9.32 -0.84 -5.90
C VAL A 136 -10.01 -2.20 -5.76
N PRO A 137 -10.30 -2.67 -4.53
CA PRO A 137 -10.79 -4.04 -4.27
C PRO A 137 -12.03 -4.44 -5.08
N ILE A 138 -12.90 -3.47 -5.40
CA ILE A 138 -14.11 -3.72 -6.20
C ILE A 138 -13.79 -4.25 -7.61
N TYR A 139 -12.63 -3.91 -8.20
CA TYR A 139 -12.27 -4.39 -9.54
C TYR A 139 -12.08 -5.91 -9.55
N GLN A 140 -11.36 -6.45 -8.57
CA GLN A 140 -11.19 -7.89 -8.47
C GLN A 140 -12.47 -8.60 -7.97
N ALA A 141 -13.25 -7.97 -7.09
CA ALA A 141 -14.54 -8.54 -6.67
C ALA A 141 -15.54 -8.64 -7.83
N MET A 142 -15.51 -7.68 -8.76
CA MET A 142 -16.30 -7.75 -10.00
C MET A 142 -15.83 -8.88 -10.93
N GLU A 143 -14.52 -9.12 -11.00
CA GLU A 143 -13.97 -10.23 -11.78
C GLU A 143 -14.37 -11.60 -11.22
N SER A 144 -14.42 -11.75 -9.88
CA SER A 144 -14.82 -13.03 -9.25
C SER A 144 -16.26 -13.43 -9.53
N VAL A 145 -17.12 -12.47 -9.89
CA VAL A 145 -18.51 -12.71 -10.34
C VAL A 145 -18.67 -12.65 -11.85
N HIS A 146 -17.56 -12.68 -12.61
CA HIS A 146 -17.52 -12.58 -14.07
C HIS A 146 -18.29 -11.36 -14.61
N GLY A 147 -18.20 -10.22 -13.91
CA GLY A 147 -18.86 -8.97 -14.29
C GLY A 147 -20.36 -8.90 -13.97
N ASN A 148 -20.96 -9.93 -13.38
CA ASN A 148 -22.38 -9.93 -13.03
C ASN A 148 -22.62 -9.24 -11.67
N MET A 149 -22.96 -7.95 -11.71
CA MET A 149 -23.22 -7.14 -10.51
C MET A 149 -24.31 -7.73 -9.60
N ASP A 150 -25.33 -8.39 -10.15
CA ASP A 150 -26.44 -8.95 -9.36
C ASP A 150 -26.00 -10.11 -8.46
N LYS A 151 -24.82 -10.69 -8.75
CA LYS A 151 -24.22 -11.77 -7.96
C LYS A 151 -23.24 -11.26 -6.90
N LEU A 152 -22.86 -9.98 -6.93
CA LEU A 152 -21.89 -9.43 -6.00
C LEU A 152 -22.55 -9.23 -4.63
N CYS A 153 -21.94 -9.77 -3.59
CA CYS A 153 -22.38 -9.59 -2.21
C CYS A 153 -21.30 -8.93 -1.34
N ALA A 154 -21.69 -8.54 -0.12
CA ALA A 154 -20.76 -7.92 0.83
C ALA A 154 -19.59 -8.86 1.21
N ASP A 155 -19.84 -10.17 1.28
CA ASP A 155 -18.82 -11.16 1.63
C ASP A 155 -17.74 -11.26 0.55
N ASP A 156 -18.09 -11.14 -0.74
CA ASP A 156 -17.10 -11.09 -1.83
C ASP A 156 -16.16 -9.90 -1.65
N PHE A 157 -16.71 -8.73 -1.34
CA PHE A 157 -15.92 -7.51 -1.15
C PHE A 157 -14.99 -7.61 0.07
N LEU A 158 -15.50 -8.11 1.20
CA LEU A 158 -14.71 -8.32 2.41
C LEU A 158 -13.61 -9.36 2.20
N HIS A 159 -13.90 -10.44 1.47
CA HIS A 159 -12.92 -11.46 1.12
C HIS A 159 -11.77 -10.88 0.29
N ILE A 160 -12.08 -10.04 -0.71
CA ILE A 160 -11.05 -9.40 -1.53
C ILE A 160 -10.22 -8.38 -0.72
N ILE A 161 -10.85 -7.60 0.16
CA ILE A 161 -10.12 -6.69 1.06
C ILE A 161 -9.14 -7.47 1.95
N GLU A 162 -9.61 -8.56 2.57
CA GLU A 162 -8.76 -9.39 3.42
C GLU A 162 -7.57 -9.94 2.63
N LYS A 163 -7.81 -10.45 1.42
CA LYS A 163 -6.79 -10.98 0.53
C LYS A 163 -5.74 -9.93 0.15
N HIS A 164 -6.18 -8.72 -0.21
CA HIS A 164 -5.29 -7.60 -0.52
C HIS A 164 -4.45 -7.20 0.69
N ALA A 165 -5.05 -7.16 1.87
CA ALA A 165 -4.36 -6.88 3.12
C ALA A 165 -3.32 -7.96 3.47
N GLN A 166 -3.63 -9.23 3.23
CA GLN A 166 -2.70 -10.35 3.43
C GLN A 166 -1.50 -10.29 2.48
N GLN A 167 -1.70 -9.87 1.23
CA GLN A 167 -0.62 -9.71 0.26
C GLN A 167 0.29 -8.50 0.52
N GLY A 168 -0.19 -7.51 1.27
CA GLY A 168 0.59 -6.33 1.62
C GLY A 168 0.16 -5.03 0.94
N VAL A 169 -1.04 -4.97 0.36
CA VAL A 169 -1.61 -3.70 -0.12
C VAL A 169 -1.67 -2.69 1.02
N THR A 170 -1.21 -1.47 0.76
CA THR A 170 -0.95 -0.45 1.78
C THR A 170 -2.05 0.61 1.90
N ILE A 171 -2.88 0.79 0.87
CA ILE A 171 -3.98 1.74 0.81
C ILE A 171 -5.12 1.26 -0.10
#